data_AF-A0A9W8CNW8-F1
#
_entry.id   AF-A0A9W8CNW8-F1
#
_cell.length_a   1.000
_cell.length_b   1.000
_cell.length_c   1.000
_cell.angle_alpha   90.00
_cell.angle_beta   90.00
_cell.angle_gamma   90.00
#
_symmetry.space_group_name_H-M   'P 1'
#
loop_
_entity.id
_entity.type
_entity.pdbx_description
1 polymer ?
#
loop_
_entity_poly.entity_id
_entity_poly.type
_entity_poly.pdbx_seq_one_letter_code
_entity_poly.pdbx_strand_id
1 'polypeptide(L)'
;PMIVYLTARNVDRGQQAFDELKREQLRRESEESVIHGNELRFHQLDVGDVTSIQVFIDYLTLMHGDQSIDVLINNAGGVVRRPNGGSSSSRSQHSSPEADSIVRTCDADTAYRLIHMNYYTAVSMTTMALPHMRAHGRVVFLVTALAHLGIFSGDLPRVLTSDDLTLAGLNIIENGFISSVGKGTYANYGFPPMPFAVAKAGLIAFARLLARSMSNDKRQLMFAAVCPGYVHTDMTGPYAPLTPDEGAETPVYVALTDSKRLVRHNGGLWKRLKPMKW
;
A
#
# COMPACT_ATOMS: atom_id res chain seq x y z
N PRO A 1 -0.45 -25.48 -0.57
CA PRO A 1 -0.92 -24.91 -1.85
C PRO A 1 -1.75 -23.64 -1.65
N MET A 2 -1.31 -22.53 -2.25
CA MET A 2 -1.98 -21.22 -2.24
C MET A 2 -2.49 -20.88 -3.63
N ILE A 3 -3.62 -20.18 -3.72
CA ILE A 3 -4.07 -19.55 -4.97
C ILE A 3 -3.69 -18.08 -4.92
N VAL A 4 -2.91 -17.61 -5.89
CA VAL A 4 -2.46 -16.23 -6.01
C VAL A 4 -3.16 -15.59 -7.19
N TYR A 5 -3.94 -14.55 -6.92
CA TYR A 5 -4.52 -13.70 -7.96
C TYR A 5 -3.57 -12.54 -8.27
N LEU A 6 -2.94 -12.60 -9.45
CA LEU A 6 -2.33 -11.42 -10.05
C LEU A 6 -3.44 -10.53 -10.60
N THR A 7 -3.40 -9.24 -10.28
CA THR A 7 -4.38 -8.30 -10.79
C THR A 7 -3.72 -7.08 -11.41
N ALA A 8 -4.38 -6.50 -12.42
CA ALA A 8 -3.92 -5.31 -13.09
C ALA A 8 -5.10 -4.50 -13.65
N ARG A 9 -4.98 -3.18 -13.66
CA ARG A 9 -6.00 -2.29 -14.25
C ARG A 9 -6.07 -2.42 -15.77
N ASN A 10 -4.93 -2.64 -16.43
CA ASN A 10 -4.82 -2.82 -17.86
C ASN A 10 -4.68 -4.31 -18.16
N VAL A 11 -5.62 -4.85 -18.93
CA VAL A 11 -5.72 -6.29 -19.21
C VAL A 11 -4.50 -6.80 -19.96
N ASP A 12 -4.06 -6.10 -21.02
CA ASP A 12 -2.94 -6.56 -21.85
C ASP A 12 -1.64 -6.67 -21.04
N ARG A 13 -1.31 -5.63 -20.26
CA ARG A 13 -0.13 -5.65 -19.37
C ARG A 13 -0.24 -6.71 -18.29
N GLY A 14 -1.44 -6.90 -17.74
CA GLY A 14 -1.70 -7.93 -16.73
C GLY A 14 -1.54 -9.34 -17.29
N GLN A 15 -2.05 -9.60 -18.49
CA GLN A 15 -1.93 -10.88 -19.17
C GLN A 15 -0.48 -11.18 -19.54
N GLN A 16 0.27 -10.18 -20.05
CA GLN A 16 1.69 -10.34 -20.33
C GLN A 16 2.47 -10.74 -19.07
N ALA A 17 2.26 -10.02 -17.95
CA ALA A 17 2.92 -10.34 -16.69
C ALA A 17 2.53 -11.72 -16.16
N PHE A 18 1.26 -12.12 -16.32
CA PHE A 18 0.80 -13.46 -15.96
C PHE A 18 1.51 -14.54 -16.77
N ASP A 19 1.62 -14.39 -18.09
CA ASP A 19 2.26 -15.36 -18.97
C ASP A 19 3.77 -15.47 -18.71
N GLU A 20 4.43 -14.36 -18.36
CA GLU A 20 5.83 -14.34 -17.92
C GLU A 20 6.02 -15.10 -16.60
N LEU A 21 5.23 -14.78 -15.58
CA LEU A 21 5.30 -15.47 -14.27
C LEU A 21 4.94 -16.95 -14.38
N LYS A 22 3.98 -17.32 -15.24
CA LYS A 22 3.61 -18.71 -15.44
C LYS A 22 4.74 -19.52 -16.09
N ARG A 23 5.43 -18.93 -17.07
CA ARG A 23 6.63 -19.55 -17.67
C ARG A 23 7.75 -19.70 -16.66
N GLU A 24 7.97 -18.69 -15.82
CA GLU A 24 8.97 -18.76 -14.75
C GLU A 24 8.64 -19.83 -13.72
N GLN A 25 7.39 -19.94 -13.29
CA GLN A 25 6.92 -20.99 -12.36
C GLN A 25 7.22 -22.38 -12.92
N LEU A 26 6.82 -22.65 -14.17
CA LEU A 26 7.04 -23.95 -14.81
C LEU A 26 8.53 -24.29 -14.94
N ARG A 27 9.35 -23.29 -15.27
CA ARG A 27 10.82 -23.46 -15.34
C ARG A 27 11.40 -23.87 -13.99
N ARG A 28 11.04 -23.16 -12.90
CA ARG A 28 11.52 -23.45 -11.54
C ARG A 28 11.04 -24.83 -11.04
N GLU A 29 9.77 -25.17 -11.26
CA GLU A 29 9.22 -26.47 -10.87
C GLU A 29 9.93 -27.63 -11.58
N SER A 30 10.33 -27.43 -12.85
CA SER A 30 11.10 -28.40 -13.62
C SER A 30 12.54 -28.56 -13.13
N GLU A 31 13.19 -27.44 -12.79
CA GLU A 31 14.59 -27.43 -12.32
C GLU A 31 14.75 -28.01 -10.91
N GLU A 32 13.81 -27.71 -10.01
CA GLU A 32 13.88 -28.11 -8.61
C GLU A 32 13.28 -29.50 -8.35
N SER A 33 12.56 -30.08 -9.32
CA SER A 33 11.74 -31.30 -9.12
C SER A 33 10.75 -31.18 -7.95
N VAL A 34 10.33 -29.95 -7.62
CA VAL A 34 9.38 -29.64 -6.54
C VAL A 34 8.13 -29.01 -7.14
N ILE A 35 7.01 -29.72 -7.05
CA ILE A 35 5.69 -29.15 -7.33
C ILE A 35 5.20 -28.46 -6.04
N HIS A 36 5.19 -27.13 -6.05
CA HIS A 36 4.81 -26.33 -4.88
C HIS A 36 3.29 -26.36 -4.65
N GLY A 37 2.51 -26.77 -5.66
CA GLY A 37 1.05 -26.84 -5.64
C GLY A 37 0.37 -25.47 -5.57
N ASN A 38 1.12 -24.38 -5.78
CA ASN A 38 0.56 -23.04 -5.81
C ASN A 38 -0.01 -22.74 -7.20
N GLU A 39 -1.19 -22.12 -7.23
CA GLU A 39 -1.89 -21.79 -8.45
C GLU A 39 -1.83 -20.28 -8.69
N LEU A 40 -1.27 -19.85 -9.82
CA LEU A 40 -1.35 -18.47 -10.28
C LEU A 40 -2.60 -18.30 -11.15
N ARG A 41 -3.40 -17.26 -10.88
CA ARG A 41 -4.55 -16.83 -11.68
C ARG A 41 -4.45 -15.34 -11.99
N PHE A 42 -5.07 -14.90 -13.08
CA PHE A 42 -5.18 -13.48 -13.44
C PHE A 42 -6.64 -13.02 -13.41
N HIS A 43 -6.88 -11.81 -12.92
CA HIS A 43 -8.15 -11.11 -13.06
C HIS A 43 -7.91 -9.59 -13.18
N GLN A 44 -8.70 -8.91 -14.01
CA GLN A 44 -8.61 -7.44 -14.11
C GLN A 44 -9.04 -6.79 -12.79
N LEU A 45 -8.32 -5.76 -12.35
CA LEU A 45 -8.70 -4.94 -11.19
C LEU A 45 -8.12 -3.53 -11.34
N ASP A 46 -8.99 -2.54 -11.44
CA ASP A 46 -8.66 -1.14 -11.23
C ASP A 46 -9.19 -0.68 -9.87
N VAL A 47 -8.29 -0.53 -8.89
CA VAL A 47 -8.65 -0.05 -7.54
C VAL A 47 -9.12 1.41 -7.52
N GLY A 48 -8.98 2.14 -8.64
CA GLY A 48 -9.56 3.46 -8.86
C GLY A 48 -11.03 3.43 -9.28
N ASP A 49 -11.57 2.26 -9.63
CA ASP A 49 -12.96 2.07 -10.06
C ASP A 49 -13.66 1.09 -9.11
N VAL A 50 -14.62 1.61 -8.35
CA VAL A 50 -15.43 0.82 -7.40
C VAL A 50 -16.21 -0.31 -8.09
N THR A 51 -16.57 -0.15 -9.37
CA THR A 51 -17.23 -1.19 -10.16
C THR A 51 -16.27 -2.32 -10.45
N SER A 52 -15.04 -2.01 -10.84
CA SER A 52 -13.98 -3.00 -11.06
C SER A 52 -13.65 -3.77 -9.77
N ILE A 53 -13.60 -3.09 -8.61
CA ILE A 53 -13.46 -3.74 -7.31
C ILE A 53 -14.62 -4.70 -7.04
N GLN A 54 -15.87 -4.27 -7.24
CA GLN A 54 -17.05 -5.10 -7.03
C GLN A 54 -17.03 -6.35 -7.91
N VAL A 55 -16.76 -6.20 -9.21
CA VAL A 55 -16.67 -7.31 -10.15
C VAL A 55 -15.62 -8.34 -9.71
N PHE A 56 -14.47 -7.89 -9.22
CA PHE A 56 -13.45 -8.80 -8.72
C PHE A 56 -13.87 -9.53 -7.43
N ILE A 57 -14.51 -8.83 -6.49
CA ILE A 57 -15.04 -9.44 -5.25
C ILE A 57 -16.14 -10.46 -5.56
N ASP A 58 -17.06 -10.14 -6.47
CA ASP A 58 -18.12 -11.05 -6.91
C ASP A 58 -17.52 -12.30 -7.59
N TYR A 59 -16.50 -12.11 -8.42
CA TYR A 59 -15.77 -13.21 -9.03
C TYR A 59 -15.09 -14.11 -7.98
N LEU A 60 -14.41 -13.55 -6.97
CA LEU A 60 -13.82 -14.35 -5.89
C LEU A 60 -14.88 -15.13 -5.11
N THR A 61 -16.02 -14.49 -4.83
CA THR A 61 -17.14 -15.11 -4.13
C THR A 61 -17.75 -16.24 -4.95
N LEU A 62 -17.91 -16.06 -6.26
CA LEU A 62 -18.38 -17.10 -7.17
C LEU A 62 -17.44 -18.30 -7.21
N MET A 63 -16.13 -18.06 -7.25
CA MET A 63 -15.13 -19.12 -7.43
C MET A 63 -14.80 -19.87 -6.14
N HIS A 64 -14.87 -19.21 -4.98
CA HIS A 64 -14.33 -19.73 -3.71
C HIS A 64 -15.34 -19.68 -2.55
N GLY A 65 -16.52 -19.12 -2.77
CA GLY A 65 -17.52 -18.87 -1.74
C GLY A 65 -17.25 -17.60 -0.91
N ASP A 66 -18.13 -17.37 0.06
CA ASP A 66 -18.01 -16.27 1.01
C ASP A 66 -16.77 -16.43 1.91
N GLN A 67 -16.24 -15.32 2.41
CA GLN A 67 -15.11 -15.31 3.34
C GLN A 67 -13.88 -16.09 2.85
N SER A 68 -13.54 -15.90 1.57
CA SER A 68 -12.49 -16.65 0.85
C SER A 68 -11.16 -15.91 0.72
N ILE A 69 -11.05 -14.67 1.21
CA ILE A 69 -9.82 -13.88 1.11
C ILE A 69 -8.94 -14.10 2.35
N ASP A 70 -7.85 -14.85 2.20
CA ASP A 70 -6.84 -15.03 3.25
C ASP A 70 -5.88 -13.84 3.35
N VAL A 71 -5.46 -13.29 2.21
CA VAL A 71 -4.48 -12.19 2.15
C VAL A 71 -4.88 -11.17 1.10
N LEU A 72 -4.92 -9.89 1.50
CA LEU A 72 -5.05 -8.74 0.62
C LEU A 72 -3.77 -7.89 0.70
N ILE A 73 -3.09 -7.68 -0.42
CA ILE A 73 -1.93 -6.79 -0.51
C ILE A 73 -2.30 -5.55 -1.32
N ASN A 74 -2.55 -4.44 -0.62
CA ASN A 74 -2.75 -3.11 -1.21
C ASN A 74 -1.39 -2.55 -1.67
N ASN A 75 -0.87 -3.08 -2.78
CA ASN A 75 0.38 -2.67 -3.43
C ASN A 75 0.19 -1.50 -4.41
N ALA A 76 -0.98 -1.42 -5.06
CA ALA A 76 -1.26 -0.40 -6.06
C ALA A 76 -1.06 1.02 -5.48
N GLY A 77 -0.31 1.85 -6.21
CA GLY A 77 0.06 3.19 -5.83
C GLY A 77 0.92 3.82 -6.90
N GLY A 78 1.11 5.13 -6.82
CA GLY A 78 1.78 5.87 -7.89
C GLY A 78 2.36 7.19 -7.44
N VAL A 79 3.22 7.74 -8.30
CA VAL A 79 3.75 9.10 -8.18
C VAL A 79 3.40 9.86 -9.47
N VAL A 80 3.25 11.18 -9.35
CA VAL A 80 3.14 12.05 -10.52
C VAL A 80 4.57 12.44 -10.91
N ARG A 81 4.99 12.14 -12.15
CA ARG A 81 6.30 12.56 -12.68
C ARG A 81 6.24 14.00 -13.19
N ARG A 82 7.32 14.75 -13.05
CA ARG A 82 7.45 16.07 -13.70
C ARG A 82 7.47 15.90 -15.23
N PRO A 83 6.82 16.80 -15.99
CA PRO A 83 6.76 16.72 -17.45
C PRO A 83 8.13 16.68 -18.16
N ASN A 84 9.16 17.29 -17.57
CA ASN A 84 10.45 17.51 -18.24
C ASN A 84 11.63 16.77 -17.61
N GLY A 85 11.48 15.51 -17.17
CA GLY A 85 12.61 14.58 -16.92
C GLY A 85 13.77 15.09 -16.05
N GLY A 86 13.57 16.18 -15.32
CA GLY A 86 14.66 16.88 -14.66
C GLY A 86 15.07 16.07 -13.46
N SER A 87 16.15 15.29 -13.61
CA SER A 87 17.00 14.95 -12.47
C SER A 87 17.18 16.24 -11.69
N SER A 88 16.78 16.26 -10.42
CA SER A 88 17.17 17.34 -9.54
C SER A 88 18.69 17.40 -9.53
N SER A 89 19.27 18.31 -10.32
CA SER A 89 20.67 18.69 -10.23
C SER A 89 20.98 19.37 -8.89
N SER A 90 19.96 19.69 -8.09
CA SER A 90 20.09 20.01 -6.68
C SER A 90 19.90 18.75 -5.82
N ARG A 91 20.94 17.91 -5.72
CA ARG A 91 21.12 17.06 -4.53
C ARG A 91 21.19 18.02 -3.34
N SER A 92 20.09 18.19 -2.61
CA SER A 92 20.22 18.80 -1.29
C SER A 92 21.03 17.80 -0.47
N GLN A 93 22.15 18.22 0.12
CA GLN A 93 23.05 17.32 0.85
C GLN A 93 22.38 16.66 2.08
N HIS A 94 21.09 16.91 2.33
CA HIS A 94 20.34 16.48 3.51
C HIS A 94 19.02 15.76 3.16
N SER A 95 18.74 15.44 1.88
CA SER A 95 17.56 14.65 1.49
C SER A 95 17.90 13.18 1.24
N SER A 96 16.98 12.28 1.60
CA SER A 96 17.11 10.87 1.23
C SER A 96 16.94 10.70 -0.29
N PRO A 97 17.68 9.78 -0.95
CA PRO A 97 17.56 9.54 -2.39
C PRO A 97 16.12 9.24 -2.86
N GLU A 98 15.33 8.59 -2.01
CA GLU A 98 13.89 8.34 -2.25
C GLU A 98 13.10 9.64 -2.38
N ALA A 99 13.36 10.63 -1.51
CA ALA A 99 12.67 11.92 -1.50
C ALA A 99 13.01 12.84 -2.68
N ASP A 100 14.14 12.60 -3.37
CA ASP A 100 14.53 13.35 -4.55
C ASP A 100 13.83 12.83 -5.82
N SER A 101 13.44 11.55 -5.84
CA SER A 101 12.69 10.94 -6.95
C SER A 101 11.20 11.30 -6.94
N ILE A 102 10.68 11.71 -5.78
CA ILE A 102 9.27 12.04 -5.58
C ILE A 102 9.06 13.54 -5.70
N VAL A 103 8.06 13.92 -6.48
CA VAL A 103 7.72 15.32 -6.72
C VAL A 103 7.36 16.03 -5.42
N ARG A 104 8.17 17.04 -5.06
CA ARG A 104 7.92 18.00 -3.96
C ARG A 104 7.00 19.17 -4.36
N THR A 105 6.48 19.19 -5.58
CA THR A 105 5.55 20.25 -5.98
C THR A 105 4.17 19.93 -5.43
N CYS A 106 3.66 20.85 -4.62
CA CYS A 106 2.39 20.74 -3.94
C CYS A 106 1.42 21.70 -4.61
N ASP A 107 1.04 21.41 -5.86
CA ASP A 107 -0.15 22.01 -6.46
C ASP A 107 -1.38 21.16 -6.14
N ALA A 108 -2.57 21.78 -6.19
CA ALA A 108 -3.81 21.14 -5.74
C ALA A 108 -4.17 19.87 -6.54
N ASP A 109 -3.87 19.88 -7.84
CA ASP A 109 -4.20 18.80 -8.75
C ASP A 109 -3.25 17.59 -8.54
N THR A 110 -1.96 17.85 -8.35
CA THR A 110 -1.00 16.83 -7.91
C THR A 110 -1.34 16.27 -6.53
N ALA A 111 -1.75 17.12 -5.58
CA ALA A 111 -2.18 16.67 -4.26
C ALA A 111 -3.41 15.77 -4.35
N TYR A 112 -4.46 16.20 -5.04
CA TYR A 112 -5.67 15.41 -5.26
C TYR A 112 -5.36 14.04 -5.87
N ARG A 113 -4.59 14.00 -6.97
CA ARG A 113 -4.22 12.74 -7.63
C ARG A 113 -3.45 11.81 -6.71
N LEU A 114 -2.44 12.32 -5.99
CA LEU A 114 -1.58 11.49 -5.13
C LEU A 114 -2.32 10.95 -3.92
N ILE A 115 -3.17 11.75 -3.27
CA ILE A 115 -4.06 11.26 -2.20
C ILE A 115 -5.03 10.22 -2.76
N HIS A 116 -5.70 10.51 -3.88
CA HIS A 116 -6.68 9.58 -4.44
C HIS A 116 -6.07 8.23 -4.80
N MET A 117 -4.98 8.22 -5.57
CA MET A 117 -4.38 6.97 -6.07
C MET A 117 -3.67 6.14 -5.01
N ASN A 118 -3.21 6.75 -3.90
CA ASN A 118 -2.42 6.06 -2.88
C ASN A 118 -3.16 5.82 -1.56
N TYR A 119 -4.16 6.63 -1.23
CA TYR A 119 -4.95 6.49 -0.01
C TYR A 119 -6.35 5.97 -0.32
N TYR A 120 -7.16 6.74 -1.07
CA TYR A 120 -8.58 6.41 -1.26
C TYR A 120 -8.81 5.08 -1.98
N THR A 121 -8.00 4.74 -2.99
CA THR A 121 -8.09 3.44 -3.70
C THR A 121 -7.89 2.24 -2.76
N ALA A 122 -6.89 2.30 -1.88
CA ALA A 122 -6.62 1.24 -0.90
C ALA A 122 -7.67 1.20 0.21
N VAL A 123 -8.21 2.35 0.62
CA VAL A 123 -9.35 2.41 1.56
C VAL A 123 -10.59 1.76 0.94
N SER A 124 -10.94 2.09 -0.31
CA SER A 124 -12.09 1.50 -1.02
C SER A 124 -11.94 -0.01 -1.19
N MET A 125 -10.80 -0.46 -1.72
CA MET A 125 -10.49 -1.89 -1.90
C MET A 125 -10.59 -2.65 -0.57
N THR A 126 -10.00 -2.11 0.50
CA THR A 126 -10.05 -2.76 1.81
C THR A 126 -11.46 -2.79 2.38
N THR A 127 -12.19 -1.68 2.31
CA THR A 127 -13.56 -1.58 2.85
C THR A 127 -14.49 -2.60 2.17
N MET A 128 -14.36 -2.77 0.86
CA MET A 128 -15.14 -3.75 0.09
C MET A 128 -14.68 -5.19 0.32
N ALA A 129 -13.39 -5.44 0.53
CA ALA A 129 -12.87 -6.79 0.79
C ALA A 129 -13.15 -7.28 2.21
N LEU A 130 -13.26 -6.38 3.20
CA LEU A 130 -13.38 -6.73 4.63
C LEU A 130 -14.46 -7.78 4.94
N PRO A 131 -15.69 -7.71 4.39
CA PRO A 131 -16.71 -8.74 4.61
C PRO A 131 -16.32 -10.14 4.10
N HIS A 132 -15.43 -10.19 3.09
CA HIS A 132 -14.98 -11.42 2.41
C HIS A 132 -13.64 -11.94 2.95
N MET A 133 -13.07 -11.30 3.97
CA MET A 133 -11.86 -11.79 4.64
C MET A 133 -12.16 -13.02 5.50
N ARG A 134 -11.32 -14.05 5.36
CA ARG A 134 -11.36 -15.28 6.15
C ARG A 134 -10.79 -15.06 7.56
N ALA A 135 -11.11 -15.98 8.48
CA ALA A 135 -10.46 -16.02 9.78
C ALA A 135 -8.93 -16.11 9.65
N HIS A 136 -8.23 -15.33 10.49
CA HIS A 136 -6.79 -15.10 10.49
C HIS A 136 -6.25 -14.41 9.22
N GLY A 137 -7.14 -13.82 8.43
CA GLY A 137 -6.79 -13.10 7.21
C GLY A 137 -5.97 -11.84 7.46
N ARG A 138 -5.24 -11.40 6.42
CA ARG A 138 -4.23 -10.35 6.49
C ARG A 138 -4.49 -9.27 5.44
N VAL A 139 -4.43 -8.01 5.85
CA VAL A 139 -4.45 -6.86 4.95
C VAL A 139 -3.14 -6.10 5.09
N VAL A 140 -2.38 -6.04 4.01
CA VAL A 140 -1.05 -5.42 3.95
C VAL A 140 -1.13 -4.16 3.09
N PHE A 141 -0.67 -3.04 3.62
CA PHE A 141 -0.62 -1.75 2.92
C PHE A 141 0.84 -1.41 2.60
N LEU A 142 1.14 -1.17 1.32
CA LEU A 142 2.46 -0.72 0.91
C LEU A 142 2.58 0.80 1.14
N VAL A 143 3.52 1.18 2.01
CA VAL A 143 3.79 2.56 2.45
C VAL A 143 5.25 2.93 2.24
N THR A 144 5.66 4.11 2.68
CA THR A 144 7.04 4.62 2.59
C THR A 144 7.57 5.01 3.95
N ALA A 145 8.90 4.94 4.12
CA ALA A 145 9.57 5.48 5.31
C ALA A 145 9.52 7.02 5.36
N LEU A 146 9.22 7.69 4.23
CA LEU A 146 9.03 9.14 4.20
C LEU A 146 7.80 9.61 4.98
N ALA A 147 6.85 8.71 5.25
CA ALA A 147 5.61 8.99 5.98
C ALA A 147 5.80 8.96 7.51
N HIS A 148 6.98 9.32 8.02
CA HIS A 148 7.26 9.33 9.46
C HIS A 148 6.60 10.54 10.14
N LEU A 149 6.16 10.40 11.39
CA LEU A 149 5.42 11.45 12.10
C LEU A 149 6.16 12.80 12.18
N GLY A 150 7.49 12.78 12.22
CA GLY A 150 8.32 13.99 12.26
C GLY A 150 8.26 14.92 11.04
N ILE A 151 7.61 14.53 9.93
CA ILE A 151 7.35 15.46 8.80
C ILE A 151 6.13 16.35 9.05
N PHE A 152 5.28 15.98 10.02
CA PHE A 152 4.09 16.72 10.40
C PHE A 152 4.40 17.59 11.62
N SER A 153 3.69 18.70 11.75
CA SER A 153 3.82 19.62 12.88
C SER A 153 2.48 19.94 13.52
N GLY A 154 2.52 20.67 14.64
CA GLY A 154 1.33 20.95 15.45
C GLY A 154 0.74 19.67 16.04
N ASP A 155 -0.58 19.57 16.03
CA ASP A 155 -1.32 18.44 16.60
C ASP A 155 -1.40 17.21 15.68
N LEU A 156 -1.02 17.31 14.41
CA LEU A 156 -1.19 16.21 13.44
C LEU A 156 -0.54 14.90 13.89
N PRO A 157 0.70 14.84 14.42
CA PRO A 157 1.27 13.59 14.92
C PRO A 157 0.41 12.93 16.01
N ARG A 158 -0.12 13.74 16.94
CA ARG A 158 -1.01 13.27 18.02
C ARG A 158 -2.35 12.79 17.47
N VAL A 159 -2.94 13.52 16.52
CA VAL A 159 -4.23 13.16 15.90
C VAL A 159 -4.10 11.88 15.07
N LEU A 160 -3.06 11.76 14.24
CA LEU A 160 -2.81 10.59 13.38
C LEU A 160 -2.55 9.30 14.18
N THR A 161 -2.05 9.43 15.42
CA THR A 161 -1.79 8.29 16.30
C THR A 161 -2.90 8.00 17.30
N SER A 162 -3.94 8.85 17.35
CA SER A 162 -5.01 8.82 18.35
C SER A 162 -5.85 7.54 18.29
N ASP A 163 -6.25 7.06 19.46
CA ASP A 163 -7.20 5.96 19.61
C ASP A 163 -8.64 6.35 19.27
N ASP A 164 -8.94 7.66 19.25
CA ASP A 164 -10.27 8.19 18.88
C ASP A 164 -10.40 8.45 17.38
N LEU A 165 -9.33 8.27 16.60
CA LEU A 165 -9.36 8.56 15.17
C LEU A 165 -10.33 7.63 14.43
N THR A 166 -11.34 8.21 13.79
CA THR A 166 -12.31 7.49 12.94
C THR A 166 -11.93 7.57 11.47
N LEU A 167 -12.51 6.69 10.63
CA LEU A 167 -12.27 6.75 9.19
C LEU A 167 -12.75 8.08 8.59
N ALA A 168 -13.88 8.60 9.10
CA ALA A 168 -14.36 9.93 8.74
C ALA A 168 -13.36 11.03 9.14
N GLY A 169 -12.79 10.97 10.35
CA GLY A 169 -11.76 11.90 10.80
C GLY A 169 -10.50 11.82 9.95
N LEU A 170 -10.05 10.62 9.59
CA LEU A 170 -8.90 10.43 8.70
C LEU A 170 -9.17 10.97 7.30
N ASN A 171 -10.37 10.75 6.75
CA ASN A 171 -10.80 11.34 5.48
C ASN A 171 -10.88 12.87 5.52
N ILE A 172 -11.22 13.46 6.67
CA ILE A 172 -11.19 14.92 6.87
C ILE A 172 -9.75 15.43 6.83
N ILE A 173 -8.79 14.71 7.42
CA ILE A 173 -7.36 15.09 7.37
C ILE A 173 -6.84 15.07 5.93
N GLU A 174 -7.09 13.99 5.19
CA GLU A 174 -6.65 13.83 3.79
C GLU A 174 -7.28 14.89 2.86
N ASN A 175 -8.60 15.13 2.97
CA ASN A 175 -9.27 16.21 2.22
C ASN A 175 -8.82 17.61 2.67
N GLY A 176 -8.54 17.78 3.96
CA GLY A 176 -8.01 19.02 4.52
C GLY A 176 -6.65 19.38 3.95
N PHE A 177 -5.78 18.38 3.74
CA PHE A 177 -4.53 18.56 3.02
C PHE A 177 -4.79 19.06 1.59
N ILE A 178 -5.60 18.35 0.79
CA ILE A 178 -5.92 18.76 -0.60
C ILE A 178 -6.46 20.21 -0.65
N SER A 179 -7.42 20.55 0.23
CA SER A 179 -8.02 21.88 0.27
C SER A 179 -7.03 22.97 0.67
N SER A 180 -6.17 22.70 1.65
CA SER A 180 -5.19 23.67 2.13
C SER A 180 -4.02 23.87 1.17
N VAL A 181 -3.69 22.86 0.35
CA VAL A 181 -2.74 23.00 -0.76
C VAL A 181 -3.27 23.99 -1.81
N GLY A 182 -4.55 23.87 -2.21
CA GLY A 182 -5.17 24.80 -3.15
C GLY A 182 -5.23 26.25 -2.65
N LYS A 183 -5.10 26.46 -1.33
CA LYS A 183 -5.09 27.79 -0.68
C LYS A 183 -3.69 28.26 -0.31
N GLY A 184 -2.65 27.44 -0.50
CA GLY A 184 -1.29 27.75 -0.05
C GLY A 184 -1.11 27.79 1.48
N THR A 185 -2.02 27.16 2.24
CA THR A 185 -2.06 27.24 3.71
C THR A 185 -1.74 25.92 4.42
N TYR A 186 -1.41 24.85 3.70
CA TYR A 186 -1.18 23.51 4.26
C TYR A 186 -0.16 23.48 5.42
N ALA A 187 0.89 24.30 5.35
CA ALA A 187 1.91 24.41 6.40
C ALA A 187 1.34 24.94 7.73
N ASN A 188 0.35 25.84 7.67
CA ASN A 188 -0.33 26.37 8.86
C ASN A 188 -1.14 25.30 9.60
N TYR A 189 -1.56 24.26 8.87
CA TYR A 189 -2.25 23.09 9.42
C TYR A 189 -1.29 21.95 9.76
N GLY A 190 0.02 22.19 9.66
CA GLY A 190 1.06 21.25 10.06
C GLY A 190 1.42 20.20 9.01
N PHE A 191 0.91 20.30 7.78
CA PHE A 191 1.23 19.35 6.72
C PHE A 191 2.58 19.66 6.05
N PRO A 192 3.32 18.62 5.59
CA PRO A 192 4.48 18.80 4.74
C PRO A 192 4.07 19.09 3.28
N PRO A 193 4.96 19.68 2.45
CA PRO A 193 4.78 19.79 0.99
C PRO A 193 5.05 18.46 0.27
N MET A 194 4.50 17.35 0.78
CA MET A 194 4.80 16.00 0.29
C MET A 194 3.51 15.16 0.19
N PRO A 195 2.66 15.39 -0.83
CA PRO A 195 1.37 14.69 -0.95
C PRO A 195 1.46 13.16 -0.88
N PHE A 196 2.49 12.59 -1.51
CA PHE A 196 2.71 11.15 -1.45
C PHE A 196 2.97 10.65 -0.02
N ALA A 197 3.79 11.37 0.76
CA ALA A 197 4.06 11.02 2.16
C ALA A 197 2.83 11.22 3.04
N VAL A 198 2.00 12.24 2.76
CA VAL A 198 0.70 12.45 3.44
C VAL A 198 -0.21 11.25 3.19
N ALA A 199 -0.44 10.86 1.94
CA ALA A 199 -1.29 9.71 1.60
C ALA A 199 -0.82 8.40 2.27
N LYS A 200 0.50 8.18 2.31
CA LYS A 200 1.07 6.97 2.95
C LYS A 200 1.01 7.04 4.47
N ALA A 201 1.09 8.23 5.08
CA ALA A 201 0.82 8.40 6.52
C ALA A 201 -0.66 8.09 6.83
N GLY A 202 -1.57 8.49 5.95
CA GLY A 202 -2.97 8.09 6.02
C GLY A 202 -3.15 6.58 6.02
N LEU A 203 -2.44 5.84 5.17
CA LEU A 203 -2.50 4.36 5.19
C LEU A 203 -1.91 3.74 6.47
N ILE A 204 -0.86 4.33 7.05
CA ILE A 204 -0.33 3.86 8.34
C ILE A 204 -1.38 4.09 9.45
N ALA A 205 -2.01 5.27 9.49
CA ALA A 205 -3.10 5.56 10.42
C ALA A 205 -4.30 4.63 10.19
N PHE A 206 -4.63 4.32 8.93
CA PHE A 206 -5.73 3.42 8.59
C PHE A 206 -5.48 1.98 9.04
N ALA A 207 -4.26 1.45 8.87
CA ALA A 207 -3.89 0.14 9.39
C ALA A 207 -4.04 0.06 10.92
N ARG A 208 -3.59 1.11 11.65
CA ARG A 208 -3.76 1.23 13.11
C ARG A 208 -5.24 1.28 13.50
N LEU A 209 -6.02 2.08 12.78
CA LEU A 209 -7.46 2.22 12.98
C LEU A 209 -8.18 0.89 12.82
N LEU A 210 -7.92 0.16 11.73
CA LEU A 210 -8.55 -1.13 11.46
C LEU A 210 -8.19 -2.18 12.53
N ALA A 211 -6.92 -2.23 12.95
CA ALA A 211 -6.49 -3.14 14.01
C ALA A 211 -7.23 -2.90 15.33
N ARG A 212 -7.48 -1.62 15.67
CA ARG A 212 -8.25 -1.25 16.85
C ARG A 212 -9.75 -1.52 16.67
N SER A 213 -10.35 -1.07 15.57
CA SER A 213 -11.80 -1.19 15.35
C SER A 213 -12.27 -2.64 15.20
N MET A 214 -11.37 -3.52 14.75
CA MET A 214 -11.63 -4.94 14.54
C MET A 214 -11.02 -5.82 15.64
N SER A 215 -10.58 -5.26 16.78
CA SER A 215 -9.91 -6.04 17.83
C SER A 215 -10.78 -7.14 18.44
N ASN A 216 -12.11 -6.95 18.43
CA ASN A 216 -13.09 -7.90 18.93
C ASN A 216 -13.72 -8.75 17.82
N ASP A 217 -13.25 -8.62 16.57
CA ASP A 217 -13.71 -9.44 15.46
C ASP A 217 -13.26 -10.90 15.68
N LYS A 218 -14.21 -11.84 15.64
CA LYS A 218 -13.95 -13.27 15.85
C LYS A 218 -12.99 -13.86 14.82
N ARG A 219 -12.86 -13.23 13.66
CA ARG A 219 -11.94 -13.62 12.59
C ARG A 219 -10.49 -13.32 12.94
N GLN A 220 -10.20 -12.46 13.93
CA GLN A 220 -8.81 -12.12 14.31
C GLN A 220 -7.97 -11.65 13.11
N LEU A 221 -8.51 -10.67 12.37
CA LEU A 221 -7.83 -10.10 11.20
C LEU A 221 -6.59 -9.32 11.61
N MET A 222 -5.57 -9.36 10.75
CA MET A 222 -4.34 -8.59 10.92
C MET A 222 -4.22 -7.52 9.83
N PHE A 223 -3.82 -6.32 10.25
CA PHE A 223 -3.54 -5.18 9.40
C PHE A 223 -2.07 -4.79 9.58
N ALA A 224 -1.37 -4.48 8.50
CA ALA A 224 0.02 -4.07 8.55
C ALA A 224 0.34 -3.02 7.51
N ALA A 225 1.07 -1.98 7.91
CA ALA A 225 1.73 -1.08 6.97
C ALA A 225 3.16 -1.58 6.74
N VAL A 226 3.60 -1.68 5.49
CA VAL A 226 4.91 -2.22 5.12
C VAL A 226 5.64 -1.24 4.22
N CYS A 227 6.85 -0.84 4.61
CA CYS A 227 7.79 -0.14 3.75
C CYS A 227 8.67 -1.17 3.02
N PRO A 228 8.61 -1.27 1.69
CA PRO A 228 9.44 -2.20 0.90
C PRO A 228 10.90 -1.71 0.77
N GLY A 229 11.18 -0.48 1.19
CA GLY A 229 12.47 0.18 0.97
C GLY A 229 12.53 0.93 -0.36
N TYR A 230 13.72 1.38 -0.75
CA TYR A 230 13.93 2.10 -2.00
C TYR A 230 14.27 1.09 -3.10
N VAL A 231 13.25 0.70 -3.85
CA VAL A 231 13.25 -0.42 -4.81
C VAL A 231 13.36 0.08 -6.24
N HIS A 232 14.18 -0.53 -7.08
CA HIS A 232 14.33 -0.24 -8.50
C HIS A 232 13.08 -0.65 -9.27
N THR A 233 12.26 0.34 -9.59
CA THR A 233 11.01 0.20 -10.34
C THR A 233 10.84 1.39 -11.28
N ASP A 234 9.82 1.35 -12.13
CA ASP A 234 9.41 2.51 -12.93
C ASP A 234 9.13 3.76 -12.08
N MET A 235 8.71 3.60 -10.82
CA MET A 235 8.38 4.71 -9.92
C MET A 235 9.62 5.50 -9.47
N THR A 236 10.73 4.80 -9.22
CA THR A 236 11.91 5.28 -8.48
C THR A 236 13.15 5.42 -9.36
N GLY A 237 13.21 4.68 -10.47
CA GLY A 237 14.31 4.69 -11.42
C GLY A 237 15.51 3.83 -11.01
N PRO A 238 16.59 3.86 -11.83
CA PRO A 238 17.70 2.91 -11.76
C PRO A 238 18.66 3.12 -10.58
N TYR A 239 18.52 4.20 -9.81
CA TYR A 239 19.39 4.52 -8.68
C TYR A 239 18.90 3.94 -7.35
N ALA A 240 17.74 3.28 -7.34
CA ALA A 240 17.24 2.61 -6.16
C ALA A 240 18.04 1.32 -5.90
N PRO A 241 18.55 1.11 -4.67
CA PRO A 241 19.52 0.05 -4.40
C PRO A 241 18.92 -1.35 -4.29
N LEU A 242 17.61 -1.47 -4.02
CA LEU A 242 16.95 -2.77 -3.86
C LEU A 242 16.33 -3.22 -5.18
N THR A 243 16.39 -4.50 -5.47
CA THR A 243 15.64 -5.17 -6.55
C THR A 243 14.16 -5.35 -6.17
N PRO A 244 13.25 -5.56 -7.15
CA PRO A 244 11.86 -5.93 -6.87
C PRO A 244 11.72 -7.12 -5.91
N ASP A 245 12.57 -8.14 -6.05
CA ASP A 245 12.58 -9.33 -5.19
C ASP A 245 12.91 -8.97 -3.73
N GLU A 246 13.98 -8.18 -3.51
CA GLU A 246 14.34 -7.68 -2.17
C GLU A 246 13.24 -6.79 -1.58
N GLY A 247 12.58 -5.98 -2.42
CA GLY A 247 11.44 -5.16 -2.03
C GLY A 247 10.21 -5.97 -1.61
N ALA A 248 10.02 -7.15 -2.19
CA ALA A 248 8.90 -8.04 -1.91
C ALA A 248 9.07 -8.84 -0.61
N GLU A 249 10.29 -8.98 -0.08
CA GLU A 249 10.58 -9.79 1.11
C GLU A 249 9.71 -9.42 2.32
N THR A 250 9.62 -8.14 2.67
CA THR A 250 8.86 -7.73 3.87
C THR A 250 7.35 -7.89 3.69
N PRO A 251 6.73 -7.46 2.57
CA PRO A 251 5.32 -7.74 2.31
C PRO A 251 5.00 -9.25 2.35
N VAL A 252 5.82 -10.09 1.70
CA VAL A 252 5.63 -11.55 1.67
C VAL A 252 5.81 -12.16 3.06
N TYR A 253 6.81 -11.72 3.83
CA TYR A 253 7.01 -12.17 5.20
C TYR A 253 5.80 -11.88 6.09
N VAL A 254 5.26 -10.67 6.03
CA VAL A 254 4.05 -10.29 6.79
C VAL A 254 2.84 -11.07 6.29
N ALA A 255 2.73 -11.29 4.98
CA ALA A 255 1.64 -12.02 4.36
C ALA A 255 1.63 -13.51 4.68
N LEU A 256 2.78 -14.15 4.98
CA LEU A 256 2.88 -15.61 5.11
C LEU A 256 3.31 -16.11 6.49
N THR A 257 3.97 -15.30 7.32
CA THR A 257 4.43 -15.74 8.66
C THR A 257 3.26 -16.08 9.59
N ASP A 258 3.42 -17.08 10.46
CA ASP A 258 2.41 -17.47 11.46
C ASP A 258 1.81 -16.26 12.20
N SER A 259 0.47 -16.15 12.16
CA SER A 259 -0.28 -15.05 12.79
C SER A 259 0.03 -14.92 14.28
N LYS A 260 0.34 -16.02 14.99
CA LYS A 260 0.71 -15.96 16.42
C LYS A 260 1.96 -15.12 16.67
N ARG A 261 2.89 -15.08 15.73
CA ARG A 261 4.12 -14.28 15.84
C ARG A 261 3.88 -12.80 15.54
N LEU A 262 2.88 -12.52 14.71
CA LEU A 262 2.63 -11.19 14.19
C LEU A 262 1.51 -10.44 14.93
N VAL A 263 0.59 -11.12 15.62
CA VAL A 263 -0.61 -10.52 16.23
C VAL A 263 -0.29 -9.39 17.21
N ARG A 264 0.81 -9.48 17.95
CA ARG A 264 1.28 -8.42 18.87
C ARG A 264 1.71 -7.12 18.17
N HIS A 265 1.84 -7.16 16.84
CA HIS A 265 2.22 -6.06 15.97
C HIS A 265 1.08 -5.68 14.99
N ASN A 266 -0.16 -6.09 15.29
CA ASN A 266 -1.33 -5.70 14.49
C ASN A 266 -1.48 -4.18 14.43
N GLY A 267 -1.74 -3.63 13.25
CA GLY A 267 -1.75 -2.20 12.97
C GLY A 267 -0.35 -1.56 12.92
N GLY A 268 0.72 -2.35 13.04
CA GLY A 268 2.10 -1.86 13.08
C GLY A 268 2.69 -1.52 11.71
N LEU A 269 3.76 -0.73 11.75
CA LEU A 269 4.62 -0.44 10.60
C LEU A 269 5.76 -1.48 10.55
N TRP A 270 6.11 -1.95 9.36
CA TRP A 270 7.15 -2.94 9.13
C TRP A 270 8.15 -2.47 8.09
N LYS A 271 9.42 -2.82 8.28
CA LYS A 271 10.50 -2.59 7.31
C LYS A 271 11.61 -3.61 7.54
N ARG A 272 12.16 -4.19 6.47
CA ARG A 272 13.27 -5.16 6.55
C ARG A 272 12.98 -6.29 7.54
N LEU A 273 11.81 -6.93 7.38
CA LEU A 273 11.34 -8.05 8.20
C LEU A 273 11.14 -7.73 9.69
N LYS A 274 11.18 -6.45 10.09
CA LYS A 274 11.10 -6.03 11.50
C LYS A 274 9.95 -5.05 11.73
N PRO A 275 9.27 -5.13 12.89
CA PRO A 275 8.33 -4.10 13.31
C PRO A 275 9.09 -2.82 13.62
N MET A 276 8.48 -1.69 13.28
CA MET A 276 9.01 -0.34 13.44
C MET A 276 8.05 0.47 14.31
N LYS A 277 8.60 1.37 15.12
CA LYS A 277 7.81 2.44 15.73
C LYS A 277 7.51 3.47 14.63
N TRP A 278 6.25 3.89 14.57
CA TRP A 278 5.84 5.01 13.72
C TRP A 278 6.03 6.34 14.46
#